data_AF-A0A8K0MQ34-F1
#
_entry.id   AF-A0A8K0MQ34-F1
#
_cell.length_a   1.000
_cell.length_b   1.000
_cell.length_c   1.000
_cell.angle_alpha   90.00
_cell.angle_beta   90.00
_cell.angle_gamma   90.00
#
_symmetry.space_group_name_H-M   'P 1'
#
loop_
_entity.id
_entity.type
_entity.pdbx_description
1 polymer ?
#
loop_
_entity_poly.entity_id
_entity_poly.type
_entity_poly.pdbx_seq_one_letter_code
_entity_poly.pdbx_strand_id
1 'polypeptide(L)'
;MSNGALTVLDGTHLRDVELSLPDSNVALTGAQVLDIVDSAVSSSLFGLSLPLSLKSSALQRIHIPDVVVFRSTELSPEQASQTIKLYIAAIADQLKDDEDDFAMLAEDLFTDLDSEDKGKICKSEIQNALVHMGIQMGVPPVSEFPLLNDILKKHEADGKEELGQGQFAQLLQHVLQELSEVLAEKNVVVIQDIKIVNGSKLRKIRLQLLADEEQLNNVVEKIFQEKNCGNANSGIAELMRSFLEKNGLEIGLPPSEANEAAVLLYDAVFADVQNNKSTLELDREEFANVVKEILRQFAEQLEENPVFMILIIEE
;
A
#
# COMPACT_ATOMS: atom_id res chain seq x y z
N MET A 1 -0.60 -1.42 -44.17
CA MET A 1 -0.88 -0.85 -42.83
C MET A 1 -1.03 -2.04 -41.90
N SER A 2 0.03 -2.35 -41.16
CA SER A 2 0.06 -3.50 -40.25
C SER A 2 -0.68 -3.12 -38.97
N ASN A 3 -1.77 -3.82 -38.68
CA ASN A 3 -2.42 -3.79 -37.38
C ASN A 3 -1.35 -4.01 -36.30
N GLY A 4 -1.10 -2.99 -35.47
CA GLY A 4 -0.32 -3.13 -34.24
C GLY A 4 -1.15 -3.86 -33.19
N ALA A 5 -1.40 -5.15 -33.42
CA ALA A 5 -2.02 -6.01 -32.42
C ALA A 5 -0.97 -6.26 -31.31
N LEU A 6 -1.15 -5.59 -30.18
CA LEU A 6 -0.42 -5.87 -28.94
C LEU A 6 -0.56 -7.37 -28.61
N THR A 7 0.56 -8.03 -28.38
CA THR A 7 0.60 -9.44 -27.97
C THR A 7 0.82 -9.47 -26.47
N VAL A 8 -0.12 -10.06 -25.73
CA VAL A 8 -0.01 -10.26 -24.29
C VAL A 8 1.03 -11.37 -24.03
N LEU A 9 1.94 -11.13 -23.09
CA LEU A 9 3.00 -12.06 -22.71
C LEU A 9 2.61 -12.77 -21.39
N ASP A 10 1.57 -13.60 -21.44
CA ASP A 10 0.99 -14.37 -20.33
C ASP A 10 1.71 -15.72 -20.05
N GLY A 11 2.84 -15.95 -20.73
CA GLY A 11 3.58 -17.21 -20.65
C GLY A 11 2.95 -18.39 -21.41
N THR A 12 1.75 -18.27 -22.00
CA THR A 12 1.10 -19.38 -22.73
C THR A 12 1.94 -19.83 -23.92
N HIS A 13 2.51 -18.89 -24.66
CA HIS A 13 3.38 -19.12 -25.81
C HIS A 13 4.75 -19.74 -25.45
N LEU A 14 5.15 -19.71 -24.18
CA LEU A 14 6.42 -20.31 -23.75
C LEU A 14 6.32 -21.83 -23.63
N ARG A 15 5.14 -22.39 -23.39
CA ARG A 15 4.95 -23.84 -23.19
C ARG A 15 5.13 -24.66 -24.47
N ASP A 16 4.91 -24.04 -25.63
CA ASP A 16 5.04 -24.67 -26.93
C ASP A 16 6.47 -24.55 -27.51
N VAL A 17 7.41 -23.96 -26.77
CA VAL A 17 8.80 -23.79 -27.22
C VAL A 17 9.53 -25.14 -27.21
N GLU A 18 9.65 -25.76 -28.39
CA GLU A 18 10.52 -26.92 -28.59
C GLU A 18 11.98 -26.48 -28.69
N LEU A 19 12.73 -26.69 -27.61
CA LEU A 19 14.18 -26.48 -27.60
C LEU A 19 14.91 -27.69 -28.20
N SER A 20 15.60 -27.46 -29.31
CA SER A 20 16.58 -28.39 -29.86
C SER A 20 17.88 -28.25 -29.07
N LEU A 21 18.15 -29.21 -28.20
CA LEU A 21 19.45 -29.33 -27.56
C LEU A 21 20.53 -29.61 -28.62
N PRO A 22 21.75 -29.07 -28.48
CA PRO A 22 22.83 -29.35 -29.41
C PRO A 22 23.13 -30.87 -29.45
N ASP A 23 23.12 -31.45 -30.65
CA ASP A 23 23.44 -32.86 -30.92
C ASP A 23 24.88 -33.18 -30.53
N SER A 24 25.12 -33.49 -29.26
CA SER A 24 26.36 -34.15 -28.84
C SER A 24 26.14 -34.85 -27.50
N ASN A 25 26.69 -36.05 -27.35
CA ASN A 25 26.77 -36.85 -26.11
C ASN A 25 27.62 -36.18 -25.00
N VAL A 26 27.60 -34.85 -24.91
CA VAL A 26 28.41 -34.03 -24.01
C VAL A 26 27.53 -33.59 -22.85
N ALA A 27 27.99 -33.84 -21.64
CA ALA A 27 27.30 -33.34 -20.45
C ALA A 27 27.32 -31.81 -20.45
N LEU A 28 26.14 -31.20 -20.29
CA LEU A 28 26.00 -29.75 -20.21
C LEU A 28 26.07 -29.32 -18.76
N THR A 29 26.76 -28.23 -18.49
CA THR A 29 26.73 -27.64 -17.13
C THR A 29 25.39 -26.93 -16.90
N GLY A 30 24.93 -26.88 -15.65
CA GLY A 30 23.70 -26.16 -15.31
C GLY A 30 23.72 -24.68 -15.77
N ALA A 31 24.89 -24.03 -15.79
CA ALA A 31 25.03 -22.68 -16.36
C ALA A 31 24.72 -22.64 -17.86
N GLN A 32 25.26 -23.57 -18.64
CA GLN A 32 24.98 -23.66 -20.08
C GLN A 32 23.51 -23.96 -20.36
N VAL A 33 22.89 -24.82 -19.54
CA VAL A 33 21.46 -25.12 -19.64
C VAL A 33 20.62 -23.86 -19.41
N LEU A 34 20.92 -23.09 -18.37
CA LEU A 34 20.20 -21.84 -18.08
C LEU A 34 20.40 -20.79 -19.18
N ASP A 35 21.62 -20.61 -19.70
CA ASP A 35 21.89 -19.65 -20.76
C ASP A 35 21.14 -20.00 -22.07
N ILE A 36 21.06 -21.30 -22.40
CA ILE A 36 20.28 -21.78 -23.56
C ILE A 36 18.80 -21.45 -23.38
N VAL A 37 18.24 -21.71 -22.20
CA VAL A 37 16.82 -21.42 -21.94
C VAL A 37 16.55 -19.93 -21.91
N ASP A 38 17.39 -19.15 -21.24
CA ASP A 38 17.25 -17.70 -21.18
C ASP A 38 17.25 -17.10 -22.58
N SER A 39 18.14 -17.56 -23.46
CA SER A 39 18.18 -17.12 -24.86
C SER A 39 16.93 -17.55 -25.64
N ALA A 40 16.42 -18.74 -25.39
CA ALA A 40 15.24 -19.27 -26.08
C ALA A 40 13.95 -18.58 -25.64
N VAL A 41 13.76 -18.42 -24.34
CA VAL A 41 12.63 -17.70 -23.75
C VAL A 41 12.70 -16.24 -24.17
N SER A 42 13.88 -15.59 -24.10
CA SER A 42 14.04 -14.22 -24.60
C SER A 42 13.65 -14.10 -26.08
N SER A 43 14.05 -15.04 -26.94
CA SER A 43 13.66 -15.07 -28.35
C SER A 43 12.16 -15.25 -28.55
N SER A 44 11.50 -16.06 -27.72
CA SER A 44 10.05 -16.24 -27.71
C SER A 44 9.31 -14.99 -27.22
N LEU A 45 9.90 -14.25 -26.27
CA LEU A 45 9.41 -12.96 -25.77
C LEU A 45 9.95 -11.78 -26.58
N PHE A 46 10.06 -11.91 -27.90
CA PHE A 46 10.44 -10.84 -28.84
C PHE A 46 11.82 -10.19 -28.57
N GLY A 47 12.75 -10.93 -27.98
CA GLY A 47 14.10 -10.47 -27.64
C GLY A 47 14.20 -9.72 -26.31
N LEU A 48 13.14 -9.74 -25.49
CA LEU A 48 13.17 -9.11 -24.17
C LEU A 48 14.07 -9.91 -23.23
N SER A 49 14.94 -9.21 -22.49
CA SER A 49 15.75 -9.84 -21.44
C SER A 49 14.87 -10.14 -20.23
N LEU A 50 14.93 -11.38 -19.76
CA LEU A 50 14.19 -11.79 -18.57
C LEU A 50 14.70 -11.05 -17.30
N PRO A 51 13.81 -10.43 -16.51
CA PRO A 51 14.16 -9.84 -15.22
C PRO A 51 14.81 -10.86 -14.27
N LEU A 52 15.73 -10.38 -13.44
CA LEU A 52 16.41 -11.24 -12.45
C LEU A 52 15.42 -11.84 -11.45
N SER A 53 14.40 -11.08 -11.04
CA SER A 53 13.32 -11.56 -10.17
C SER A 53 12.60 -12.77 -10.77
N LEU A 54 12.20 -12.68 -12.04
CA LEU A 54 11.53 -13.76 -12.77
C LEU A 54 12.41 -15.01 -12.86
N LYS A 55 13.71 -14.83 -13.18
CA LYS A 55 14.67 -15.94 -13.20
C LYS A 55 14.81 -16.60 -11.82
N SER A 56 14.91 -15.81 -10.76
CA SER A 56 15.02 -16.30 -9.38
C SER A 56 13.76 -17.05 -8.93
N SER A 57 12.57 -16.52 -9.20
CA SER A 57 11.29 -17.17 -8.86
C SER A 57 11.13 -18.49 -9.61
N ALA A 58 11.49 -18.54 -10.89
CA ALA A 58 11.44 -19.77 -11.67
C ALA A 58 12.41 -20.84 -11.13
N LEU A 59 13.63 -20.45 -10.72
CA LEU A 59 14.61 -21.36 -10.10
C LEU A 59 14.13 -21.92 -8.76
N GLN A 60 13.42 -21.11 -7.96
CA GLN A 60 12.82 -21.55 -6.70
C GLN A 60 11.69 -22.56 -6.93
N ARG A 61 10.82 -22.32 -7.93
CA ARG A 61 9.72 -23.24 -8.30
C ARG A 61 10.21 -24.62 -8.73
N ILE A 62 11.36 -24.71 -9.39
CA ILE A 62 11.95 -26.00 -9.78
C ILE A 62 12.77 -26.66 -8.66
N HIS A 63 12.69 -26.13 -7.42
CA HIS A 63 13.30 -26.68 -6.21
C HIS A 63 14.81 -26.92 -6.34
N ILE A 64 15.54 -26.00 -6.98
CA ILE A 64 17.00 -26.06 -6.99
C ILE A 64 17.50 -25.57 -5.63
N PRO A 65 18.10 -26.44 -4.78
CA PRO A 65 18.47 -26.08 -3.41
C PRO A 65 19.65 -25.10 -3.34
N ASP A 66 20.53 -25.11 -4.35
CA ASP A 66 21.63 -24.16 -4.46
C ASP A 66 21.94 -23.88 -5.94
N VAL A 67 21.63 -22.65 -6.37
CA VAL A 67 21.84 -22.17 -7.74
C VAL A 67 23.33 -22.15 -8.10
N VAL A 68 24.21 -21.85 -7.14
CA VAL A 68 25.67 -21.78 -7.38
C VAL A 68 26.22 -23.17 -7.65
N VAL A 69 25.82 -24.16 -6.86
CA VAL A 69 26.22 -25.57 -7.05
C VAL A 69 25.63 -26.10 -8.36
N PHE A 70 24.35 -25.83 -8.61
CA PHE A 70 23.66 -26.26 -9.82
C PHE A 70 24.36 -25.75 -11.10
N ARG A 71 24.79 -24.49 -11.13
CA ARG A 71 25.49 -23.91 -12.29
C ARG A 71 26.77 -24.66 -12.67
N SER A 72 27.46 -25.24 -11.69
CA SER A 72 28.68 -26.04 -11.90
C SER A 72 28.45 -27.54 -12.10
N THR A 73 27.21 -28.02 -11.96
CA THR A 73 26.87 -29.44 -12.06
C THR A 73 26.75 -29.86 -13.51
N GLU A 74 27.38 -30.99 -13.88
CA GLU A 74 27.21 -31.62 -15.18
C GLU A 74 25.90 -32.42 -15.21
N LEU A 75 25.06 -32.13 -16.20
CA LEU A 75 23.76 -32.75 -16.43
C LEU A 75 23.83 -33.65 -17.66
N SER A 76 23.23 -34.83 -17.57
CA SER A 76 23.02 -35.66 -18.76
C SER A 76 22.09 -34.95 -19.75
N PRO A 77 22.13 -35.27 -21.05
CA PRO A 77 21.23 -34.67 -22.03
C PRO A 77 19.74 -34.79 -21.65
N GLU A 78 19.34 -35.91 -21.05
CA GLU A 78 17.97 -36.12 -20.55
C GLU A 78 17.66 -35.23 -19.34
N GLN A 79 18.60 -35.12 -18.40
CA GLN A 79 18.44 -34.24 -17.22
C GLN A 79 18.39 -32.77 -17.65
N ALA A 80 19.27 -32.35 -18.56
CA ALA A 80 19.26 -31.02 -19.14
C ALA A 80 17.90 -30.75 -19.82
N SER A 81 17.43 -31.64 -20.70
CA SER A 81 16.13 -31.50 -21.36
C SER A 81 14.97 -31.37 -20.36
N GLN A 82 14.97 -32.18 -19.30
CA GLN A 82 13.95 -32.12 -18.27
C GLN A 82 14.02 -30.81 -17.47
N THR A 83 15.22 -30.37 -17.07
CA THR A 83 15.39 -29.09 -16.36
C THR A 83 14.97 -27.91 -17.21
N ILE A 84 15.27 -27.92 -18.50
CA ILE A 84 14.82 -26.91 -19.46
C ILE A 84 13.29 -26.80 -19.46
N LYS A 85 12.59 -27.93 -19.62
CA LYS A 85 11.13 -27.96 -19.64
C LYS A 85 10.53 -27.45 -18.34
N LEU A 86 11.09 -27.88 -17.20
CA LEU A 86 10.64 -27.43 -15.89
C LEU A 86 10.88 -25.93 -15.69
N TYR A 87 12.03 -25.41 -16.14
CA TYR A 87 12.36 -24.00 -15.99
C TYR A 87 11.47 -23.11 -16.86
N ILE A 88 11.23 -23.49 -18.13
CA ILE A 88 10.28 -22.80 -19.01
C ILE A 88 8.87 -22.82 -18.42
N ALA A 89 8.41 -23.97 -17.93
CA ALA A 89 7.11 -24.09 -17.29
C ALA A 89 7.01 -23.17 -16.06
N ALA A 90 8.06 -23.09 -15.25
CA ALA A 90 8.09 -22.22 -14.07
C ALA A 90 8.09 -20.72 -14.42
N ILE A 91 8.78 -20.31 -15.51
CA ILE A 91 8.69 -18.94 -16.01
C ILE A 91 7.28 -18.64 -16.53
N ALA A 92 6.70 -19.56 -17.31
CA ALA A 92 5.35 -19.41 -17.83
C ALA A 92 4.30 -19.30 -16.71
N ASP A 93 4.40 -20.14 -15.69
CA ASP A 93 3.51 -20.09 -14.54
C ASP A 93 3.69 -18.78 -13.76
N GLN A 94 4.93 -18.30 -13.56
CA GLN A 94 5.15 -17.01 -12.89
C GLN A 94 4.57 -15.83 -13.67
N LEU A 95 4.74 -15.79 -14.99
CA LEU A 95 4.17 -14.72 -15.83
C LEU A 95 2.64 -14.72 -15.77
N LYS A 96 2.04 -15.91 -15.71
CA LYS A 96 0.60 -16.05 -15.56
C LYS A 96 0.12 -15.63 -14.17
N ASP A 97 0.83 -16.04 -13.12
CA ASP A 97 0.50 -15.63 -11.75
C ASP A 97 0.56 -14.09 -11.61
N ASP A 98 1.57 -13.45 -12.21
CA ASP A 98 1.70 -11.98 -12.21
C ASP A 98 0.54 -11.31 -12.98
N GLU A 99 0.02 -11.92 -14.05
CA GLU A 99 -1.16 -11.44 -14.78
C GLU A 99 -2.45 -11.58 -13.95
N ASP A 100 -2.63 -12.73 -13.30
CA ASP A 100 -3.78 -13.00 -12.43
C ASP A 100 -3.79 -12.01 -11.24
N ASP A 101 -2.63 -11.74 -10.64
CA ASP A 101 -2.46 -10.75 -9.56
C ASP A 101 -2.80 -9.33 -10.04
N PHE A 102 -2.35 -8.94 -11.24
CA PHE A 102 -2.71 -7.65 -11.83
C PHE A 102 -4.20 -7.55 -12.13
N ALA A 103 -4.81 -8.62 -12.64
CA ALA A 103 -6.23 -8.65 -12.95
C ALA A 103 -7.10 -8.45 -11.69
N MET A 104 -6.74 -9.10 -10.58
CA MET A 104 -7.41 -8.89 -9.29
C MET A 104 -7.26 -7.44 -8.81
N LEU A 105 -6.04 -6.88 -8.85
CA LEU A 105 -5.80 -5.48 -8.48
C LEU A 105 -6.65 -4.51 -9.33
N ALA A 106 -6.68 -4.71 -10.64
CA ALA A 106 -7.42 -3.87 -11.55
C ALA A 106 -8.94 -3.99 -11.35
N GLU A 107 -9.44 -5.19 -11.00
CA GLU A 107 -10.83 -5.43 -10.64
C GLU A 107 -11.23 -4.73 -9.33
N ASP A 108 -10.40 -4.84 -8.29
CA ASP A 108 -10.63 -4.18 -7.01
C ASP A 108 -10.68 -2.65 -7.21
N LEU A 109 -9.70 -2.09 -7.93
CA LEU A 109 -9.67 -0.66 -8.25
C LEU A 109 -10.87 -0.22 -9.09
N PHE A 110 -11.29 -1.02 -10.07
CA PHE A 110 -12.45 -0.69 -10.89
C PHE A 110 -13.72 -0.65 -10.03
N THR A 111 -13.89 -1.62 -9.15
CA THR A 111 -15.05 -1.73 -8.26
C THR A 111 -15.11 -0.57 -7.27
N ASP A 112 -13.96 -0.17 -6.72
CA ASP A 112 -13.87 0.97 -5.81
C ASP A 112 -14.21 2.30 -6.51
N LEU A 113 -13.81 2.45 -7.78
CA LEU A 113 -14.07 3.66 -8.59
C LEU A 113 -15.49 3.69 -9.16
N ASP A 114 -16.07 2.54 -9.53
CA ASP A 114 -17.45 2.41 -9.99
C ASP A 114 -18.44 2.31 -8.83
N SER A 115 -18.39 3.27 -7.90
CA SER A 115 -19.24 3.34 -6.71
C SER A 115 -20.75 3.36 -7.00
N GLU A 116 -21.15 3.69 -8.23
CA GLU A 116 -22.54 3.68 -8.69
C GLU A 116 -22.94 2.39 -9.43
N ASP A 117 -22.04 1.40 -9.52
CA ASP A 117 -22.24 0.09 -10.16
C ASP A 117 -22.82 0.22 -11.58
N LYS A 118 -22.25 1.14 -12.37
CA LYS A 118 -22.68 1.40 -13.76
C LYS A 118 -22.13 0.34 -14.72
N GLY A 119 -21.13 -0.43 -14.28
CA GLY A 119 -20.30 -1.30 -15.09
C GLY A 119 -19.34 -0.53 -16.00
N LYS A 120 -19.17 0.78 -15.77
CA LYS A 120 -18.39 1.69 -16.62
C LYS A 120 -17.90 2.90 -15.85
N ILE A 121 -16.63 3.26 -16.09
CA ILE A 121 -16.00 4.43 -15.48
C ILE A 121 -15.36 5.33 -16.54
N CYS A 122 -15.20 6.61 -16.26
CA CYS A 122 -14.57 7.54 -17.19
C CYS A 122 -13.06 7.25 -17.31
N LYS A 123 -12.45 7.48 -18.48
CA LYS A 123 -10.98 7.35 -18.65
C LYS A 123 -10.20 8.16 -17.61
N SER A 124 -10.70 9.34 -17.25
CA SER A 124 -10.10 10.19 -16.21
C SER A 124 -9.96 9.51 -14.84
N GLU A 125 -10.75 8.46 -14.57
CA GLU A 125 -10.64 7.68 -13.34
C GLU A 125 -9.32 6.89 -13.24
N ILE A 126 -8.55 6.74 -14.34
CA ILE A 126 -7.19 6.19 -14.29
C ILE A 126 -6.30 7.03 -13.35
N GLN A 127 -6.47 8.35 -13.32
CA GLN A 127 -5.73 9.20 -12.39
C GLN A 127 -6.08 8.86 -10.93
N ASN A 128 -7.35 8.64 -10.64
CA ASN A 128 -7.81 8.25 -9.30
C ASN A 128 -7.32 6.85 -8.92
N ALA A 129 -7.27 5.91 -9.88
CA ALA A 129 -6.68 4.59 -9.68
C ALA A 129 -5.19 4.68 -9.29
N LEU A 130 -4.42 5.53 -9.97
CA LEU A 130 -3.01 5.76 -9.65
C LEU A 130 -2.83 6.40 -8.26
N VAL A 131 -3.73 7.32 -7.89
CA VAL A 131 -3.76 7.90 -6.53
C VAL A 131 -4.07 6.82 -5.49
N HIS A 132 -5.01 5.91 -5.77
CA HIS A 132 -5.37 4.81 -4.88
C HIS A 132 -4.21 3.82 -4.67
N MET A 133 -3.46 3.49 -5.74
CA MET A 133 -2.22 2.71 -5.64
C MET A 133 -1.16 3.43 -4.80
N GLY A 134 -0.96 4.72 -5.08
CA GLY A 134 -0.10 5.61 -4.32
C GLY A 134 1.34 5.13 -4.14
N ILE A 135 2.04 5.78 -3.19
CA ILE A 135 3.47 5.53 -2.91
C ILE A 135 3.71 4.10 -2.43
N GLN A 136 2.73 3.49 -1.75
CA GLN A 136 2.84 2.11 -1.25
C GLN A 136 3.07 1.11 -2.39
N MET A 137 2.46 1.35 -3.54
CA MET A 137 2.61 0.55 -4.76
C MET A 137 3.68 1.11 -5.71
N GLY A 138 4.47 2.09 -5.27
CA GLY A 138 5.55 2.69 -6.07
C GLY A 138 5.09 3.78 -7.05
N VAL A 139 3.84 4.24 -6.97
CA VAL A 139 3.34 5.36 -7.78
C VAL A 139 3.65 6.68 -7.07
N PRO A 140 4.48 7.57 -7.64
CA PRO A 140 4.79 8.85 -7.01
C PRO A 140 3.60 9.82 -7.09
N PRO A 141 3.48 10.76 -6.14
CA PRO A 141 2.47 11.82 -6.21
C PRO A 141 2.65 12.69 -7.45
N VAL A 142 1.55 13.12 -8.07
CA VAL A 142 1.57 13.99 -9.26
C VAL A 142 2.30 15.32 -8.99
N SER A 143 2.22 15.84 -7.76
CA SER A 143 2.89 17.07 -7.33
C SER A 143 4.41 16.96 -7.37
N GLU A 144 4.95 15.81 -6.96
CA GLU A 144 6.38 15.51 -6.94
C GLU A 144 6.88 14.97 -8.28
N PHE A 145 5.98 14.41 -9.09
CA PHE A 145 6.30 13.85 -10.40
C PHE A 145 5.37 14.38 -11.51
N PRO A 146 5.58 15.63 -11.97
CA PRO A 146 4.74 16.23 -13.02
C PRO A 146 4.71 15.46 -14.34
N LEU A 147 5.75 14.65 -14.61
CA LEU A 147 5.84 13.76 -15.78
C LEU A 147 4.69 12.74 -15.82
N LEU A 148 4.08 12.42 -14.67
CA LEU A 148 2.90 11.55 -14.63
C LEU A 148 1.74 12.11 -15.48
N ASN A 149 1.56 13.43 -15.50
CA ASN A 149 0.53 14.06 -16.32
C ASN A 149 0.83 13.95 -17.82
N ASP A 150 2.11 13.95 -18.19
CA ASP A 150 2.50 13.79 -19.59
C ASP A 150 2.22 12.36 -20.07
N ILE A 151 2.47 11.35 -19.21
CA ILE A 151 2.15 9.94 -19.49
C ILE A 151 0.63 9.76 -19.62
N LEU A 152 -0.16 10.30 -18.68
CA LEU A 152 -1.63 10.23 -18.72
C LEU A 152 -2.19 10.82 -20.02
N LYS A 153 -1.70 12.00 -20.42
CA LYS A 153 -2.10 12.65 -21.68
C LYS A 153 -1.71 11.85 -22.91
N LYS A 154 -0.51 11.25 -22.91
CA LYS A 154 -0.03 10.43 -24.02
C LYS A 154 -0.91 9.21 -24.26
N HIS A 155 -1.42 8.60 -23.19
CA HIS A 155 -2.35 7.47 -23.26
C HIS A 155 -3.83 7.88 -23.35
N GLU A 156 -4.13 9.17 -23.53
CA GLU A 156 -5.49 9.71 -23.56
C GLU A 156 -6.33 9.36 -22.30
N ALA A 157 -5.65 9.16 -21.17
CA ALA A 157 -6.28 8.85 -19.90
C ALA A 157 -7.10 10.03 -19.34
N ASP A 158 -6.92 11.24 -19.85
CA ASP A 158 -7.74 12.42 -19.50
C ASP A 158 -9.07 12.50 -20.29
N GLY A 159 -9.41 11.43 -21.03
CA GLY A 159 -10.61 11.37 -21.86
C GLY A 159 -11.91 11.34 -21.05
N LYS A 160 -13.02 11.76 -21.68
CA LYS A 160 -14.39 11.61 -21.14
C LYS A 160 -15.09 10.33 -21.59
N GLU A 161 -14.34 9.44 -22.25
CA GLU A 161 -14.89 8.19 -22.75
C GLU A 161 -15.09 7.23 -21.58
N GLU A 162 -16.19 6.49 -21.62
CA GLU A 162 -16.47 5.45 -20.63
C GLU A 162 -15.76 4.15 -21.02
N LEU A 163 -15.07 3.55 -20.07
CA LEU A 163 -14.40 2.28 -20.17
C LEU A 163 -15.14 1.23 -19.36
N GLY A 164 -15.30 0.03 -19.95
CA GLY A 164 -15.62 -1.16 -19.16
C GLY A 164 -14.37 -1.71 -18.45
N GLN A 165 -14.56 -2.62 -17.50
CA GLN A 165 -13.50 -3.21 -16.66
C GLN A 165 -12.26 -3.69 -17.44
N GLY A 166 -12.45 -4.50 -18.49
CA GLY A 166 -11.31 -5.00 -19.27
C GLY A 166 -10.56 -3.88 -20.03
N GLN A 167 -11.25 -2.83 -20.48
CA GLN A 167 -10.61 -1.70 -21.15
C GLN A 167 -9.87 -0.81 -20.15
N PHE A 168 -10.41 -0.67 -18.94
CA PHE A 168 -9.75 0.02 -17.84
C PHE A 168 -8.45 -0.69 -17.46
N ALA A 169 -8.47 -2.01 -17.25
CA ALA A 169 -7.29 -2.79 -16.91
C ALA A 169 -6.19 -2.65 -17.98
N GLN A 170 -6.55 -2.73 -19.27
CA GLN A 170 -5.62 -2.53 -20.37
C GLN A 170 -5.00 -1.13 -20.36
N LEU A 171 -5.82 -0.07 -20.22
CA LEU A 171 -5.32 1.30 -20.19
C LEU A 171 -4.41 1.54 -18.98
N LEU A 172 -4.81 1.03 -17.81
CA LEU A 172 -4.03 1.11 -16.57
C LEU A 172 -2.67 0.40 -16.72
N GLN A 173 -2.66 -0.80 -17.30
CA GLN A 173 -1.42 -1.54 -17.56
C GLN A 173 -0.45 -0.75 -18.44
N HIS A 174 -0.94 -0.12 -19.51
CA HIS A 174 -0.11 0.69 -20.41
C HIS A 174 0.49 1.91 -19.71
N VAL A 175 -0.31 2.61 -18.92
CA VAL A 175 0.15 3.78 -18.15
C VAL A 175 1.20 3.38 -17.11
N LEU A 176 0.98 2.27 -16.39
CA LEU A 176 1.95 1.76 -15.40
C LEU A 176 3.24 1.27 -16.04
N GLN A 177 3.17 0.63 -17.21
CA GLN A 177 4.35 0.20 -17.93
C GLN A 177 5.23 1.39 -18.30
N GLU A 178 4.66 2.43 -18.92
CA GLU A 178 5.43 3.63 -19.27
C GLU A 178 5.93 4.37 -18.02
N LEU A 179 5.11 4.45 -16.96
CA LEU A 179 5.54 4.99 -15.68
C LEU A 179 6.76 4.25 -15.13
N SER A 180 6.76 2.92 -15.17
CA SER A 180 7.87 2.10 -14.69
C SER A 180 9.17 2.34 -15.49
N GLU A 181 9.05 2.49 -16.82
CA GLU A 181 10.18 2.79 -17.70
C GLU A 181 10.76 4.18 -17.40
N VAL A 182 9.90 5.19 -17.26
CA VAL A 182 10.33 6.57 -16.93
C VAL A 182 10.96 6.62 -15.54
N LEU A 183 10.44 5.87 -14.56
CA LEU A 183 11.02 5.78 -13.22
C LEU A 183 12.35 5.03 -13.20
N ALA A 184 12.53 4.01 -14.05
CA ALA A 184 13.80 3.32 -14.21
C ALA A 184 14.89 4.24 -14.78
N GLU A 185 14.51 5.15 -15.69
CA GLU A 185 15.43 6.18 -16.20
C GLU A 185 15.66 7.32 -15.20
N LYS A 186 14.61 7.72 -14.47
CA LYS A 186 14.62 8.85 -13.53
C LYS A 186 14.16 8.38 -12.14
N ASN A 187 15.14 7.96 -11.33
CA ASN A 187 14.87 7.59 -9.95
C ASN A 187 14.26 8.77 -9.18
N VAL A 188 13.07 8.55 -8.61
CA VAL A 188 12.38 9.50 -7.74
C VAL A 188 12.49 9.02 -6.29
N VAL A 189 12.84 9.92 -5.38
CA VAL A 189 12.83 9.66 -3.94
C VAL A 189 11.82 10.59 -3.32
N VAL A 190 10.72 10.02 -2.81
CA VAL A 190 9.67 10.74 -2.09
C VAL A 190 9.98 10.71 -0.60
N ILE A 191 10.10 11.89 0.03
CA ILE A 191 10.33 12.01 1.48
C ILE A 191 9.04 12.55 2.11
N GLN A 192 8.37 11.72 2.90
CA GLN A 192 7.16 12.12 3.61
C GLN A 192 7.51 12.84 4.91
N ASP A 193 6.84 13.97 5.18
CA ASP A 193 6.91 14.64 6.47
C ASP A 193 6.14 13.83 7.53
N ILE A 194 6.88 13.24 8.47
CA ILE A 194 6.31 12.42 9.55
C ILE A 194 6.12 13.30 10.78
N LYS A 195 4.85 13.49 11.19
CA LYS A 195 4.50 14.10 12.46
C LYS A 195 4.43 13.03 13.55
N ILE A 196 5.23 13.20 14.60
CA ILE A 196 5.29 12.26 15.72
C ILE A 196 4.49 12.83 16.89
N VAL A 197 3.48 12.09 17.35
CA VAL A 197 2.74 12.38 18.57
C VAL A 197 3.17 11.39 19.65
N ASN A 198 4.00 11.84 20.59
CA ASN A 198 4.64 11.03 21.64
C ASN A 198 4.20 11.42 23.06
N GLY A 199 3.06 12.09 23.18
CA GLY A 199 2.53 12.57 24.45
C GLY A 199 3.33 13.69 25.12
N SER A 200 4.41 14.21 24.52
CA SER A 200 5.24 15.26 25.15
C SER A 200 4.48 16.55 25.43
N LYS A 201 3.54 16.93 24.57
CA LYS A 201 2.62 18.07 24.80
C LYS A 201 1.67 17.78 25.96
N LEU A 202 1.08 16.59 26.02
CA LEU A 202 0.26 16.17 27.16
C LEU A 202 1.06 16.12 28.46
N ARG A 203 2.33 15.69 28.42
CA ARG A 203 3.21 15.75 29.59
C ARG A 203 3.50 17.18 30.01
N LYS A 204 3.70 18.12 29.09
CA LYS A 204 3.83 19.54 29.43
C LYS A 204 2.57 20.08 30.08
N ILE A 205 1.39 19.78 29.51
CA ILE A 205 0.09 20.11 30.10
C ILE A 205 -0.01 19.48 31.49
N ARG A 206 0.37 18.20 31.65
CA ARG A 206 0.37 17.46 32.92
C ARG A 206 1.34 18.02 33.96
N LEU A 207 2.53 18.45 33.54
CA LEU A 207 3.49 19.12 34.42
C LEU A 207 3.02 20.53 34.77
N GLN A 208 2.32 21.22 33.86
CA GLN A 208 1.63 22.47 34.14
C GLN A 208 0.40 22.27 35.05
N LEU A 209 -0.23 21.10 35.11
CA LEU A 209 -1.27 20.78 36.12
C LEU A 209 -0.76 20.92 37.57
N LEU A 210 0.55 20.79 37.78
CA LEU A 210 1.18 20.95 39.10
C LEU A 210 1.55 22.42 39.40
N ALA A 211 1.45 23.33 38.43
CA ALA A 211 1.96 24.70 38.54
C ALA A 211 0.96 25.81 38.12
N ASP A 212 0.00 25.55 37.24
CA ASP A 212 -0.92 26.55 36.67
C ASP A 212 -2.29 25.92 36.29
N GLU A 213 -3.34 26.19 37.07
CA GLU A 213 -4.67 25.57 36.95
C GLU A 213 -5.51 26.07 35.76
N GLU A 214 -5.09 27.13 35.06
CA GLU A 214 -5.95 27.89 34.13
C GLU A 214 -6.28 27.14 32.82
N GLN A 215 -5.32 26.42 32.21
CA GLN A 215 -5.54 25.75 30.92
C GLN A 215 -6.42 24.50 31.04
N LEU A 216 -6.24 23.71 32.10
CA LEU A 216 -7.15 22.60 32.38
C LEU A 216 -8.52 23.12 32.76
N ASN A 217 -8.63 24.16 33.60
CA ASN A 217 -9.92 24.74 33.93
C ASN A 217 -10.63 25.27 32.68
N ASN A 218 -9.92 25.83 31.69
CA ASN A 218 -10.49 26.22 30.41
C ASN A 218 -10.97 25.02 29.59
N VAL A 219 -10.17 23.93 29.51
CA VAL A 219 -10.59 22.70 28.82
C VAL A 219 -11.80 22.05 29.53
N VAL A 220 -11.76 21.95 30.86
CA VAL A 220 -12.85 21.45 31.71
C VAL A 220 -14.10 22.32 31.55
N GLU A 221 -13.96 23.65 31.56
CA GLU A 221 -15.05 24.60 31.31
C GLU A 221 -15.63 24.44 29.91
N LYS A 222 -14.79 24.32 28.87
CA LYS A 222 -15.24 24.09 27.49
C LYS A 222 -16.01 22.79 27.36
N ILE A 223 -15.52 21.68 27.92
CA ILE A 223 -16.24 20.39 27.91
C ILE A 223 -17.56 20.49 28.70
N PHE A 224 -17.55 21.18 29.83
CA PHE A 224 -18.74 21.38 30.66
C PHE A 224 -19.78 22.29 30.00
N GLN A 225 -19.34 23.29 29.22
CA GLN A 225 -20.22 24.15 28.43
C GLN A 225 -20.82 23.42 27.22
N GLU A 226 -20.07 22.52 26.56
CA GLU A 226 -20.58 21.71 25.45
C GLU A 226 -21.68 20.72 25.93
N LYS A 227 -21.57 20.20 27.16
CA LYS A 227 -22.64 19.43 27.84
C LYS A 227 -23.97 20.20 27.96
N ASN A 228 -23.95 21.52 28.08
CA ASN A 228 -25.16 22.35 28.24
C ASN A 228 -25.85 22.70 26.90
N CYS A 229 -25.29 22.32 25.74
CA CYS A 229 -25.88 22.55 24.41
C CYS A 229 -26.34 21.28 23.68
N GLY A 230 -26.07 20.08 24.22
CA GLY A 230 -26.41 18.78 23.61
C GLY A 230 -27.36 17.92 24.45
N ASN A 231 -28.01 16.95 23.80
CA ASN A 231 -29.01 16.06 24.40
C ASN A 231 -28.55 15.45 25.74
N ALA A 232 -29.37 15.62 26.77
CA ALA A 232 -29.10 15.33 28.19
C ALA A 232 -28.85 13.84 28.56
N ASN A 233 -28.68 12.94 27.58
CA ASN A 233 -28.67 11.49 27.79
C ASN A 233 -27.39 10.76 27.31
N SER A 234 -26.33 11.46 26.89
CA SER A 234 -25.05 10.82 26.53
C SER A 234 -24.14 10.68 27.75
N GLY A 235 -23.47 9.54 27.88
CA GLY A 235 -22.57 9.26 29.01
C GLY A 235 -21.38 10.22 29.06
N ILE A 236 -20.79 10.45 30.24
CA ILE A 236 -19.61 11.32 30.41
C ILE A 236 -18.45 10.89 29.50
N ALA A 237 -18.25 9.59 29.32
CA ALA A 237 -17.23 9.05 28.43
C ALA A 237 -17.46 9.43 26.94
N GLU A 238 -18.70 9.38 26.45
CA GLU A 238 -19.05 9.74 25.07
C GLU A 238 -18.89 11.25 24.81
N LEU A 239 -19.29 12.08 25.78
CA LEU A 239 -19.08 13.53 25.72
C LEU A 239 -17.59 13.88 25.70
N MET A 240 -16.77 13.18 26.50
CA MET A 240 -15.33 13.42 26.53
C MET A 240 -14.64 12.90 25.28
N ARG A 241 -15.04 11.73 24.77
CA ARG A 241 -14.53 11.19 23.51
C ARG A 241 -14.80 12.17 22.37
N SER A 242 -16.05 12.58 22.18
CA SER A 242 -16.42 13.52 21.12
C SER A 242 -15.74 14.89 21.24
N PHE A 243 -15.49 15.39 22.47
CA PHE A 243 -14.72 16.62 22.66
C PHE A 243 -13.25 16.46 22.25
N LEU A 244 -12.60 15.37 22.67
CA LEU A 244 -11.19 15.10 22.39
C LEU A 244 -10.96 14.78 20.91
N GLU A 245 -11.90 14.11 20.24
CA GLU A 245 -11.83 13.89 18.79
C GLU A 245 -11.86 15.22 18.02
N LYS A 246 -12.71 16.17 18.44
CA LYS A 246 -12.81 17.50 17.80
C LYS A 246 -11.64 18.45 18.14
N ASN A 247 -11.20 18.47 19.39
CA ASN A 247 -10.27 19.50 19.91
C ASN A 247 -8.89 18.92 20.30
N GLY A 248 -8.68 17.61 20.12
CA GLY A 248 -7.50 16.89 20.58
C GLY A 248 -6.19 17.40 19.99
N LEU A 249 -6.24 17.90 18.75
CA LEU A 249 -5.06 18.40 18.06
C LEU A 249 -4.41 19.61 18.77
N GLU A 250 -5.21 20.49 19.39
CA GLU A 250 -4.73 21.65 20.14
C GLU A 250 -3.96 21.24 21.40
N ILE A 251 -4.44 20.18 22.06
CA ILE A 251 -3.84 19.64 23.29
C ILE A 251 -2.77 18.57 23.01
N GLY A 252 -2.52 18.25 21.75
CA GLY A 252 -1.43 17.36 21.32
C GLY A 252 -1.79 15.88 21.24
N LEU A 253 -3.08 15.55 21.12
CA LEU A 253 -3.57 14.23 20.73
C LEU A 253 -3.53 14.08 19.19
N PRO A 254 -3.39 12.85 18.68
CA PRO A 254 -3.63 12.59 17.28
C PRO A 254 -5.15 12.71 16.97
N PRO A 255 -5.54 13.12 15.75
CA PRO A 255 -6.92 12.97 15.28
C PRO A 255 -7.33 11.49 15.33
N SER A 256 -8.55 11.19 15.75
CA SER A 256 -9.05 9.81 15.89
C SER A 256 -9.04 9.05 14.57
N GLU A 257 -9.30 9.72 13.45
CA GLU A 257 -9.37 9.12 12.12
C GLU A 257 -8.02 9.12 11.38
N ALA A 258 -6.94 9.58 12.02
CA ALA A 258 -5.65 9.76 11.34
C ALA A 258 -5.03 8.43 10.86
N ASN A 259 -5.16 7.37 11.65
CA ASN A 259 -4.77 6.01 11.31
C ASN A 259 -5.29 5.00 12.36
N GLU A 260 -5.12 3.71 12.08
CA GLU A 260 -5.51 2.63 12.99
C GLU A 260 -4.88 2.75 14.38
N ALA A 261 -3.62 3.18 14.49
CA ALA A 261 -2.96 3.38 15.78
C ALA A 261 -3.61 4.48 16.63
N ALA A 262 -4.10 5.54 16.00
CA ALA A 262 -4.88 6.57 16.69
C ALA A 262 -6.23 6.02 17.14
N VAL A 263 -6.97 5.29 16.30
CA VAL A 263 -8.24 4.66 16.68
C VAL A 263 -8.06 3.74 17.90
N LEU A 264 -7.06 2.85 17.86
CA LEU A 264 -6.74 1.93 18.94
C LEU A 264 -6.35 2.65 20.23
N LEU A 265 -5.63 3.78 20.15
CA LEU A 265 -5.29 4.61 21.31
C LEU A 265 -6.56 5.15 21.99
N TYR A 266 -7.50 5.72 21.22
CA TYR A 266 -8.75 6.22 21.79
C TYR A 266 -9.59 5.08 22.40
N ASP A 267 -9.73 3.97 21.69
CA ASP A 267 -10.50 2.82 22.18
C ASP A 267 -9.89 2.22 23.44
N ALA A 268 -8.55 2.11 23.54
CA ALA A 268 -7.87 1.61 24.72
C ALA A 268 -8.06 2.53 25.94
N VAL A 269 -7.87 3.84 25.77
CA VAL A 269 -8.06 4.81 26.86
C VAL A 269 -9.52 4.84 27.33
N PHE A 270 -10.48 4.86 26.41
CA PHE A 270 -11.89 4.93 26.79
C PHE A 270 -12.49 3.61 27.29
N ALA A 271 -11.93 2.45 26.91
CA ALA A 271 -12.30 1.16 27.51
C ALA A 271 -12.02 1.15 29.03
N ASP A 272 -10.89 1.72 29.45
CA ASP A 272 -10.52 1.83 30.87
C ASP A 272 -11.39 2.82 31.64
N VAL A 273 -11.90 3.86 30.98
CA VAL A 273 -12.83 4.84 31.55
C VAL A 273 -14.22 4.24 31.76
N GLN A 274 -14.72 3.49 30.78
CA GLN A 274 -16.05 2.87 30.82
C GLN A 274 -16.17 1.84 31.94
N ASN A 275 -15.07 1.17 32.28
CA ASN A 275 -14.97 0.25 33.42
C ASN A 275 -15.01 0.97 34.79
N ASN A 276 -14.73 2.29 34.83
CA ASN A 276 -14.43 3.00 36.07
C ASN A 276 -15.50 3.98 36.60
N LYS A 277 -16.66 4.17 35.95
CA LYS A 277 -17.89 4.75 36.57
C LYS A 277 -18.98 4.96 35.51
N SER A 278 -19.99 4.07 35.49
CA SER A 278 -21.30 4.38 34.93
C SER A 278 -22.22 4.81 36.07
N THR A 279 -22.49 6.11 36.18
CA THR A 279 -23.79 6.73 36.52
C THR A 279 -23.65 8.10 37.22
N LEU A 280 -24.48 9.03 36.73
CA LEU A 280 -25.15 10.13 37.44
C LEU A 280 -24.29 11.18 38.18
N GLU A 281 -24.35 12.40 37.64
CA GLU A 281 -23.96 13.68 38.27
C GLU A 281 -22.66 13.66 39.08
N LEU A 282 -21.53 13.55 38.36
CA LEU A 282 -20.24 13.93 38.93
C LEU A 282 -20.25 15.42 39.27
N ASP A 283 -19.77 15.75 40.47
CA ASP A 283 -19.48 17.13 40.79
C ASP A 283 -18.32 17.65 39.91
N ARG A 284 -18.12 18.98 39.92
CA ARG A 284 -17.10 19.63 39.09
C ARG A 284 -15.68 19.09 39.36
N GLU A 285 -15.40 18.72 40.60
CA GLU A 285 -14.07 18.27 41.03
C GLU A 285 -13.83 16.82 40.59
N GLU A 286 -14.84 15.96 40.75
CA GLU A 286 -14.85 14.59 40.24
C GLU A 286 -14.73 14.55 38.71
N PHE A 287 -15.44 15.43 38.00
CA PHE A 287 -15.31 15.56 36.56
C PHE A 287 -13.90 15.99 36.13
N ALA A 288 -13.32 16.99 36.81
CA ALA A 288 -11.95 17.41 36.55
C ALA A 288 -10.93 16.28 36.82
N ASN A 289 -11.17 15.45 37.83
CA ASN A 289 -10.32 14.30 38.13
C ASN A 289 -10.41 13.21 37.05
N VAL A 290 -11.60 12.96 36.48
CA VAL A 290 -11.76 12.05 35.33
C VAL A 290 -11.02 12.57 34.10
N VAL A 291 -11.09 13.88 33.82
CA VAL A 291 -10.33 14.52 32.72
C VAL A 291 -8.83 14.36 32.92
N LYS A 292 -8.33 14.60 34.15
CA LYS A 292 -6.92 14.41 34.48
C LYS A 292 -6.47 12.96 34.27
N GLU A 293 -7.29 12.00 34.66
CA GLU A 293 -6.99 10.57 34.51
C GLU A 293 -6.92 10.15 33.04
N ILE A 294 -7.88 10.59 32.23
CA ILE A 294 -7.91 10.30 30.78
C ILE A 294 -6.69 10.89 30.09
N LEU A 295 -6.38 12.17 30.34
CA LEU A 295 -5.19 12.80 29.75
C LEU A 295 -3.89 12.14 30.22
N ARG A 296 -3.85 11.61 31.45
CA ARG A 296 -2.73 10.82 31.96
C ARG A 296 -2.58 9.51 31.20
N GLN A 297 -3.65 8.75 31.02
CA GLN A 297 -3.64 7.51 30.25
C GLN A 297 -3.19 7.72 28.80
N PHE A 298 -3.70 8.77 28.14
CA PHE A 298 -3.21 9.15 26.81
C PHE A 298 -1.71 9.45 26.80
N ALA A 299 -1.20 10.18 27.80
CA ALA A 299 0.21 10.53 27.86
C ALA A 299 1.10 9.30 28.09
N GLU A 300 0.68 8.36 28.94
CA GLU A 300 1.38 7.10 29.22
C GLU A 300 1.39 6.20 27.96
N GLN A 301 0.24 5.99 27.33
CA GLN A 301 0.17 5.16 26.12
C GLN A 301 0.94 5.76 24.93
N LEU A 302 0.91 7.08 24.74
CA LEU A 302 1.68 7.76 23.69
C LEU A 302 3.20 7.80 23.97
N GLU A 303 3.63 7.57 25.21
CA GLU A 303 5.04 7.46 25.56
C GLU A 303 5.58 6.07 25.24
N GLU A 304 4.81 5.03 25.56
CA GLU A 304 5.15 3.65 25.21
C GLU A 304 5.02 3.40 23.71
N ASN A 305 3.97 3.95 23.08
CA ASN A 305 3.64 3.75 21.68
C ASN A 305 3.32 5.11 21.00
N PRO A 306 4.35 5.83 20.52
CA PRO A 306 4.14 7.06 19.77
C PRO A 306 3.34 6.81 18.48
N VAL A 307 2.40 7.71 18.18
CA VAL A 307 1.63 7.66 16.93
C VAL A 307 2.37 8.47 15.86
N PHE A 308 2.72 7.80 14.76
CA PHE A 308 3.33 8.40 13.58
C PHE A 308 2.25 8.72 12.57
N MET A 309 2.15 9.98 12.15
CA MET A 309 1.21 10.43 11.14
C MET A 309 1.99 10.94 9.93
N ILE A 310 1.63 10.46 8.76
CA ILE A 310 2.06 11.05 7.50
C ILE A 310 1.19 12.31 7.31
N LEU A 311 1.82 13.46 7.16
CA LEU A 311 1.10 14.68 6.79
C LEU A 311 0.72 14.55 5.31
N ILE A 312 -0.51 14.12 5.03
CA ILE A 312 -1.09 14.30 3.70
C ILE A 312 -1.44 15.79 3.61
N ILE A 313 -0.65 16.53 2.83
CA ILE A 313 -1.00 17.90 2.47
C ILE A 313 -2.11 17.75 1.43
N GLU A 314 -3.38 17.82 1.85
CA GLU A 314 -4.47 18.15 0.94
C GLU A 314 -4.31 19.63 0.56
N GLU A 315 -3.89 19.90 -0.69
CA GLU A 315 -3.98 21.22 -1.33
C GLU A 315 -5.38 21.46 -1.89
#